data_AF-A0A7S3ME95-F1
#
_entry.id   AF-A0A7S3ME95-F1
#
_cell.length_a   1.000
_cell.length_b   1.000
_cell.length_c   1.000
_cell.angle_alpha   90.00
_cell.angle_beta   90.00
_cell.angle_gamma   90.00
#
_symmetry.space_group_name_H-M   'P 1'
#
loop_
_entity.id
_entity.type
_entity.pdbx_description
1 polymer ?
#
loop_
_entity_poly.entity_id
_entity_poly.type
_entity_poly.pdbx_seq_one_letter_code
_entity_poly.pdbx_strand_id
1 'polypeptide(L)'
;DSFFPYVTEVFGEQNPSLTTMQNELRFAGTDYLVKLRSKELFEMVAEYPESLVALKELRDNIKHTDNIAYVGKSFRTALKKRLLHLGASTSQILDFYVSMIKALRVLDSSDFLLNFVASPVRSYLLSRKDAVRCIVASLTEGKQSE
;
A
#
# COMPACT_ATOMS: atom_id res chain seq x y z
N ASP A 1 -25.02 -12.78 0.16
CA ASP A 1 -24.51 -12.45 -1.17
C ASP A 1 -23.34 -13.35 -1.55
N SER A 2 -23.54 -14.25 -2.50
CA SER A 2 -22.45 -15.04 -3.08
C SER A 2 -21.63 -14.15 -4.01
N PHE A 3 -20.29 -14.19 -3.90
CA PHE A 3 -19.38 -13.47 -4.79
C PHE A 3 -19.55 -13.94 -6.27
N PHE A 4 -20.17 -15.10 -6.50
CA PHE A 4 -20.51 -15.64 -7.82
C PHE A 4 -21.87 -16.35 -7.81
N PRO A 5 -22.99 -15.62 -7.95
CA PRO A 5 -24.33 -16.22 -7.86
C PRO A 5 -24.61 -17.23 -8.97
N TYR A 6 -24.07 -17.01 -10.18
CA TYR A 6 -24.30 -17.86 -11.35
C TYR A 6 -23.51 -19.18 -11.35
N VAL A 7 -22.49 -19.32 -10.49
CA VAL A 7 -21.69 -20.56 -10.45
C VAL A 7 -22.55 -21.73 -10.00
N THR A 8 -23.41 -21.52 -9.00
CA THR A 8 -24.36 -22.54 -8.56
C THR A 8 -25.43 -22.83 -9.61
N GLU A 9 -25.91 -21.81 -10.31
CA GLU A 9 -26.94 -21.94 -11.36
C GLU A 9 -26.42 -22.71 -12.60
N VAL A 10 -25.17 -22.48 -12.99
CA VAL A 10 -24.55 -23.12 -14.17
C VAL A 10 -24.13 -24.56 -13.89
N PHE A 11 -23.57 -24.84 -12.71
CA PHE A 11 -22.97 -26.14 -12.40
C PHE A 11 -23.86 -27.07 -11.57
N GLY A 12 -24.95 -26.56 -10.98
CA GLY A 12 -25.88 -27.29 -10.12
C GLY A 12 -25.39 -27.43 -8.68
N GLU A 13 -26.32 -27.35 -7.72
CA GLU A 13 -26.02 -27.39 -6.27
C GLU A 13 -25.36 -28.70 -5.81
N GLN A 14 -25.62 -29.82 -6.50
CA GLN A 14 -25.09 -31.14 -6.13
C GLN A 14 -23.71 -31.43 -6.74
N ASN A 15 -23.10 -30.46 -7.44
CA ASN A 15 -21.82 -30.69 -8.08
C ASN A 15 -20.68 -30.71 -7.04
N PRO A 16 -19.95 -31.83 -6.89
CA PRO A 16 -18.89 -31.95 -5.89
C PRO A 16 -17.70 -31.00 -6.14
N SER A 17 -17.55 -30.46 -7.36
CA SER A 17 -16.49 -29.48 -7.68
C SER A 17 -16.87 -28.03 -7.39
N LEU A 18 -18.12 -27.76 -6.99
CA LEU A 18 -18.64 -26.40 -6.80
C LEU A 18 -17.81 -25.60 -5.78
N THR A 19 -17.46 -26.21 -4.65
CA THR A 19 -16.62 -25.59 -3.61
C THR A 19 -15.22 -25.27 -4.12
N THR A 20 -14.61 -26.17 -4.87
CA THR A 20 -13.29 -25.96 -5.47
C THR A 20 -13.32 -24.78 -6.43
N MET A 21 -14.30 -24.72 -7.32
CA MET A 21 -14.44 -23.64 -8.29
C MET A 21 -14.72 -22.29 -7.62
N GLN A 22 -15.57 -22.25 -6.59
CA GLN A 22 -15.80 -21.03 -5.80
C GLN A 22 -14.52 -20.52 -5.14
N ASN A 23 -13.68 -21.43 -4.64
CA ASN A 23 -12.39 -21.08 -4.06
C ASN A 23 -11.41 -20.55 -5.11
N GLU A 24 -11.33 -21.17 -6.29
CA GLU A 24 -10.49 -20.70 -7.40
C GLU A 24 -10.90 -19.31 -7.87
N LEU A 25 -12.20 -19.09 -8.06
CA LEU A 25 -12.71 -17.79 -8.48
C LEU A 25 -12.49 -16.71 -7.40
N ARG A 26 -12.67 -17.07 -6.12
CA ARG A 26 -12.35 -16.18 -4.99
C ARG A 26 -10.87 -15.83 -4.98
N PHE A 27 -9.99 -16.82 -5.13
CA PHE A 27 -8.55 -16.60 -5.20
C PHE A 27 -8.18 -15.68 -6.36
N ALA A 28 -8.70 -15.92 -7.56
CA ALA A 28 -8.46 -15.08 -8.73
C ALA A 28 -8.95 -13.64 -8.52
N GLY A 29 -10.13 -13.47 -7.91
CA GLY A 29 -10.67 -12.17 -7.55
C GLY A 29 -9.81 -11.44 -6.51
N THR A 30 -9.37 -12.13 -5.46
CA THR A 30 -8.46 -11.59 -4.44
C THR A 30 -7.11 -11.19 -5.03
N ASP A 31 -6.49 -12.03 -5.88
CA ASP A 31 -5.23 -11.72 -6.55
C ASP A 31 -5.34 -10.47 -7.44
N TYR A 32 -6.43 -10.37 -8.21
CA TYR A 32 -6.70 -9.18 -9.02
C TYR A 32 -6.87 -7.93 -8.15
N LEU A 33 -7.63 -8.02 -7.05
CA LEU A 33 -7.85 -6.93 -6.13
C LEU A 33 -6.54 -6.45 -5.48
N VAL A 34 -5.67 -7.36 -5.06
CA VAL A 34 -4.32 -7.02 -4.53
C VAL A 34 -3.51 -6.26 -5.58
N LYS A 35 -3.54 -6.70 -6.84
CA LYS A 35 -2.84 -6.01 -7.93
C LYS A 35 -3.42 -4.62 -8.23
N LEU A 36 -4.74 -4.45 -8.14
CA LEU A 36 -5.39 -3.15 -8.27
C LEU A 36 -4.97 -2.21 -7.13
N ARG A 37 -5.14 -2.65 -5.87
CA ARG A 37 -4.75 -1.89 -4.67
C ARG A 37 -3.26 -1.56 -4.63
N SER A 38 -2.41 -2.41 -5.17
CA SER A 38 -0.97 -2.15 -5.30
C SER A 38 -0.67 -0.94 -6.19
N LYS A 39 -1.54 -0.62 -7.16
CA LYS A 39 -1.40 0.57 -8.02
C LYS A 39 -1.93 1.84 -7.33
N GLU A 40 -2.92 1.70 -6.46
CA GLU A 40 -3.56 2.77 -5.69
C GLU A 40 -2.84 3.08 -4.37
N LEU A 41 -1.86 2.25 -3.97
CA LEU A 41 -1.19 2.38 -2.66
C LEU A 41 -0.54 3.75 -2.42
N PHE A 42 -0.17 4.48 -3.48
CA PHE A 42 0.35 5.84 -3.31
C PHE A 42 -0.72 6.81 -2.82
N GLU A 43 -1.91 6.78 -3.42
CA GLU A 43 -3.08 7.54 -3.00
C GLU A 43 -3.50 7.13 -1.59
N MET A 44 -3.60 5.83 -1.32
CA MET A 44 -3.94 5.35 0.02
C MET A 44 -2.97 5.88 1.08
N VAL A 45 -1.67 5.91 0.80
CA VAL A 45 -0.68 6.48 1.73
C VAL A 45 -0.84 8.00 1.88
N ALA A 46 -1.14 8.72 0.79
CA ALA A 46 -1.37 10.16 0.82
C ALA A 46 -2.61 10.54 1.64
N GLU A 47 -3.64 9.69 1.61
CA GLU A 47 -4.94 9.86 2.29
C GLU A 47 -4.98 9.17 3.67
N TYR A 48 -3.83 8.81 4.25
CA TYR A 48 -3.81 8.24 5.60
C TYR A 48 -3.97 9.37 6.64
N PRO A 49 -4.85 9.21 7.67
CA PRO A 49 -5.49 7.98 8.16
C PRO A 49 -6.85 7.59 7.56
N GLU A 50 -7.46 8.40 6.72
CA GLU A 50 -8.79 8.21 6.14
C GLU A 50 -8.88 6.92 5.30
N SER A 51 -7.77 6.54 4.66
CA SER A 51 -7.61 5.31 3.89
C SER A 51 -7.41 4.02 4.71
N LEU A 52 -7.50 4.06 6.05
CA LEU A 52 -7.16 2.94 6.93
C LEU A 52 -7.92 1.64 6.59
N VAL A 53 -9.18 1.74 6.19
CA VAL A 53 -9.99 0.57 5.82
C VAL A 53 -9.43 -0.14 4.59
N ALA A 54 -9.03 0.61 3.56
CA ALA A 54 -8.43 0.07 2.35
C ALA A 54 -7.06 -0.58 2.61
N LEU A 55 -6.25 0.02 3.51
CA LEU A 55 -4.98 -0.56 3.95
C LEU A 55 -5.16 -1.89 4.69
N LYS A 56 -6.17 -2.00 5.56
CA LYS A 56 -6.50 -3.26 6.26
C LYS A 56 -7.00 -4.33 5.30
N GLU A 57 -7.85 -3.96 4.35
CA GLU A 57 -8.33 -4.86 3.28
C GLU A 57 -7.16 -5.42 2.47
N LEU A 58 -6.24 -4.56 2.02
CA LEU A 58 -5.05 -4.99 1.30
C LEU A 58 -4.15 -5.91 2.15
N ARG A 59 -3.93 -5.57 3.43
CA ARG A 59 -3.15 -6.41 4.37
C ARG A 59 -3.71 -7.82 4.45
N ASP A 60 -5.03 -7.93 4.62
CA ASP A 60 -5.66 -9.23 4.82
C ASP A 60 -5.62 -10.06 3.52
N ASN A 61 -5.73 -9.41 2.35
CA ASN A 61 -5.65 -10.07 1.05
C ASN A 61 -4.21 -10.44 0.60
N ILE A 62 -3.17 -9.72 1.03
CA ILE A 62 -1.76 -10.05 0.71
C ILE A 62 -1.36 -11.41 1.29
N LYS A 63 -1.83 -11.76 2.49
CA LYS A 63 -1.50 -13.02 3.18
C LYS A 63 -1.86 -14.27 2.38
N HIS A 64 -2.81 -14.14 1.45
CA HIS A 64 -3.32 -15.27 0.68
C HIS A 64 -2.66 -15.43 -0.69
N THR A 65 -1.81 -14.48 -1.12
CA THR A 65 -1.37 -14.40 -2.52
C THR A 65 0.14 -14.29 -2.73
N ASP A 66 0.96 -14.32 -1.67
CA ASP A 66 2.43 -14.13 -1.71
C ASP A 66 2.91 -12.88 -2.48
N ASN A 67 2.02 -11.91 -2.68
CA ASN A 67 2.24 -10.76 -3.55
C ASN A 67 2.91 -9.55 -2.86
N ILE A 68 3.40 -9.70 -1.63
CA ILE A 68 4.02 -8.57 -0.90
C ILE A 68 5.21 -7.97 -1.67
N ALA A 69 5.97 -8.80 -2.39
CA ALA A 69 7.05 -8.36 -3.26
C ALA A 69 6.55 -7.54 -4.46
N TYR A 70 5.40 -7.92 -5.03
CA TYR A 70 4.76 -7.15 -6.11
C TYR A 70 4.28 -5.79 -5.61
N VAL A 71 3.60 -5.75 -4.46
CA VAL A 71 3.14 -4.52 -3.80
C VAL A 71 4.31 -3.56 -3.58
N GLY A 72 5.41 -4.05 -3.01
CA GLY A 72 6.61 -3.25 -2.77
C GLY A 72 7.25 -2.72 -4.04
N LYS A 73 7.35 -3.53 -5.10
CA LYS A 73 7.91 -3.11 -6.41
C LYS A 73 7.02 -2.06 -7.09
N SER A 74 5.71 -2.27 -7.08
CA SER A 74 4.71 -1.33 -7.61
C SER A 74 4.82 0.01 -6.90
N PHE A 75 4.79 -0.01 -5.56
CA PHE A 75 4.84 1.19 -4.76
C PHE A 75 6.16 1.95 -4.89
N ARG A 76 7.30 1.24 -4.93
CA ARG A 76 8.61 1.86 -5.17
C ARG A 76 8.67 2.55 -6.55
N THR A 77 8.02 1.98 -7.56
CA THR A 77 7.91 2.60 -8.89
C THR A 77 7.08 3.89 -8.82
N ALA A 78 5.96 3.86 -8.09
CA ALA A 78 5.13 5.05 -7.86
C ALA A 78 5.89 6.16 -7.12
N LEU A 79 6.61 5.83 -6.03
CA LEU A 79 7.44 6.76 -5.28
C LEU A 79 8.45 7.49 -6.17
N LYS A 80 9.20 6.73 -6.99
CA LYS A 80 10.17 7.32 -7.92
C LYS A 80 9.52 8.27 -8.93
N LYS A 81 8.36 7.90 -9.46
CA LYS A 81 7.67 8.68 -10.49
C LYS A 81 7.00 9.94 -9.94
N ARG A 82 6.47 9.90 -8.71
CA ARG A 82 5.51 10.89 -8.21
C ARG A 82 5.98 11.70 -7.01
N LEU A 83 7.03 11.26 -6.32
CA LEU A 83 7.52 11.91 -5.09
C LEU A 83 9.01 12.25 -5.17
N LEU A 84 9.83 11.34 -5.71
CA LEU A 84 11.29 11.47 -5.71
C LEU A 84 11.80 12.20 -6.95
N HIS A 85 11.30 13.41 -7.17
CA HIS A 85 11.68 14.29 -8.28
C HIS A 85 11.89 15.73 -7.82
N LEU A 86 12.59 16.53 -8.63
CA LEU A 86 12.97 17.91 -8.29
C LEU A 86 11.77 18.84 -8.00
N GLY A 87 10.59 18.53 -8.57
CA GLY A 87 9.37 19.31 -8.33
C GLY A 87 8.72 19.11 -6.96
N ALA A 88 9.12 18.08 -6.20
CA ALA A 88 8.59 17.85 -4.85
C ALA A 88 9.44 18.61 -3.83
N SER A 89 8.81 19.34 -2.92
CA SER A 89 9.53 20.01 -1.85
C SER A 89 10.03 19.00 -0.81
N THR A 90 11.09 19.34 -0.08
CA THR A 90 11.62 18.50 1.01
C THR A 90 10.56 18.23 2.07
N SER A 91 9.77 19.23 2.43
CA SER A 91 8.67 19.09 3.39
C SER A 91 7.60 18.12 2.89
N GLN A 92 7.18 18.21 1.63
CA GLN A 92 6.23 17.25 1.03
C GLN A 92 6.74 15.81 1.09
N ILE A 93 8.03 15.60 0.81
CA ILE A 93 8.65 14.27 0.88
C ILE A 93 8.65 13.76 2.33
N LEU A 94 8.99 14.62 3.30
CA LEU A 94 9.00 14.26 4.72
C LEU A 94 7.59 13.96 5.25
N ASP A 95 6.59 14.77 4.90
CA ASP A 95 5.20 14.56 5.29
C ASP A 95 4.67 13.24 4.73
N PHE A 96 4.89 13.00 3.44
CA PHE A 96 4.54 11.72 2.82
C PHE A 96 5.31 10.56 3.46
N TYR A 97 6.58 10.74 3.80
CA TYR A 97 7.40 9.71 4.44
C TYR A 97 6.84 9.30 5.81
N VAL A 98 6.33 10.25 6.60
CA VAL A 98 5.65 9.98 7.87
C VAL A 98 4.36 9.18 7.65
N SER A 99 3.50 9.60 6.72
CA SER A 99 2.27 8.86 6.39
C SER A 99 2.58 7.47 5.85
N MET A 100 3.62 7.34 5.02
CA MET A 100 4.11 6.07 4.49
C MET A 100 4.55 5.12 5.60
N ILE A 101 5.30 5.59 6.61
CA ILE A 101 5.69 4.75 7.75
C ILE A 101 4.44 4.24 8.48
N LYS A 102 3.47 5.11 8.77
CA LYS A 102 2.25 4.73 9.50
C LYS A 102 1.40 3.75 8.70
N ALA A 103 1.15 4.04 7.42
CA ALA A 103 0.34 3.22 6.53
C ALA A 103 0.98 1.84 6.27
N LEU A 104 2.29 1.78 6.04
CA LEU A 104 2.97 0.50 5.77
C LEU A 104 3.07 -0.39 7.01
N ARG A 105 3.10 0.17 8.22
CA ARG A 105 3.01 -0.62 9.46
C ARG A 105 1.64 -1.23 9.68
N VAL A 106 0.58 -0.63 9.12
CA VAL A 106 -0.73 -1.29 9.04
C VAL A 106 -0.65 -2.50 8.09
N LEU A 107 0.05 -2.34 6.96
CA LEU A 107 0.15 -3.35 5.91
C LEU A 107 1.06 -4.53 6.27
N ASP A 108 2.19 -4.27 6.92
CA ASP A 108 3.21 -5.23 7.32
C ASP A 108 3.85 -4.81 8.64
N SER A 109 3.57 -5.54 9.72
CA SER A 109 4.10 -5.25 11.05
C SER A 109 5.57 -5.67 11.22
N SER A 110 6.17 -6.40 10.28
CA SER A 110 7.58 -6.85 10.35
C SER A 110 8.58 -5.77 9.93
N ASP A 111 8.10 -4.62 9.42
CA ASP A 111 8.89 -3.55 8.82
C ASP A 111 9.72 -3.98 7.59
N PHE A 112 9.58 -5.22 7.07
CA PHE A 112 10.30 -5.68 5.88
C PHE A 112 9.93 -4.86 4.64
N LEU A 113 8.62 -4.71 4.39
CA LEU A 113 8.12 -3.93 3.27
C LEU A 113 8.52 -2.46 3.40
N LEU A 114 8.41 -1.88 4.60
CA LEU A 114 8.80 -0.51 4.89
C LEU A 114 10.29 -0.30 4.58
N ASN A 115 11.17 -1.16 5.08
CA ASN A 115 12.61 -1.05 4.85
C ASN A 115 12.98 -1.15 3.37
N PHE A 116 12.32 -2.06 2.65
CA PHE A 116 12.45 -2.13 1.21
C PHE A 116 12.05 -0.80 0.57
N VAL A 117 10.82 -0.32 0.70
CA VAL A 117 10.36 0.86 -0.06
C VAL A 117 10.95 2.19 0.43
N ALA A 118 11.35 2.29 1.70
CA ALA A 118 11.94 3.49 2.28
C ALA A 118 13.39 3.75 1.83
N SER A 119 14.14 2.71 1.44
CA SER A 119 15.54 2.84 1.00
C SER A 119 15.76 3.97 -0.02
N PRO A 120 15.07 4.02 -1.17
CA PRO A 120 15.25 5.12 -2.13
C PRO A 120 14.80 6.49 -1.60
N VAL A 121 13.80 6.55 -0.71
CA VAL A 121 13.35 7.81 -0.11
C VAL A 121 14.44 8.38 0.81
N ARG A 122 15.05 7.54 1.65
CA ARG A 122 16.16 7.92 2.54
C ARG A 122 17.36 8.42 1.73
N SER A 123 17.76 7.68 0.69
CA SER A 123 18.86 8.10 -0.19
C SER A 123 18.58 9.42 -0.89
N TYR A 124 17.33 9.66 -1.30
CA TYR A 124 16.94 10.92 -1.94
C TYR A 124 16.94 12.10 -0.96
N LEU A 125 16.45 11.91 0.27
CA LEU A 125 16.50 12.95 1.31
C LEU A 125 17.94 13.31 1.70
N LEU A 126 18.83 12.32 1.79
CA LEU A 126 20.25 12.55 2.10
C LEU A 126 20.99 13.38 1.04
N SER A 127 20.52 13.39 -0.22
CA SER A 127 21.13 14.22 -1.26
C SER A 127 20.63 15.67 -1.25
N ARG A 128 19.56 15.98 -0.51
CA ARG A 128 18.98 17.32 -0.44
C ARG A 128 19.66 18.16 0.64
N LYS A 129 20.27 19.27 0.22
CA LYS A 129 21.01 20.19 1.10
C LYS A 129 20.16 20.77 2.24
N ASP A 130 18.86 20.91 2.02
CA ASP A 130 17.90 21.51 2.94
C ASP A 130 17.20 20.50 3.87
N ALA A 131 17.46 19.20 3.74
CA ALA A 131 16.79 18.13 4.50
C ALA A 131 16.87 18.32 6.02
N VAL A 132 18.06 18.57 6.55
CA VAL A 132 18.27 18.76 8.01
C VAL A 132 17.47 19.96 8.50
N ARG A 133 17.50 21.08 7.78
CA ARG A 133 16.75 22.29 8.14
C ARG A 133 15.26 22.03 8.18
N CYS A 134 14.71 21.35 7.16
CA CYS A 134 13.29 21.00 7.13
C CYS A 134 12.89 20.04 8.26
N ILE A 135 13.73 19.08 8.61
CA ILE A 135 13.49 18.16 9.73
C ILE A 135 13.47 18.93 11.06
N VAL A 136 14.47 19.79 11.30
CA VAL A 136 14.54 20.61 12.52
C VAL A 136 13.33 21.52 12.61
N ALA A 137 12.99 22.23 11.53
CA ALA A 137 11.81 23.10 11.48
C ALA A 137 10.53 22.32 11.83
N SER A 138 10.33 21.13 11.24
CA SER A 138 9.18 20.25 11.53
C SER A 138 9.09 19.83 13.00
N LEU A 139 10.23 19.62 13.66
CA LEU A 139 10.30 19.26 15.09
C LEU A 139 10.12 20.46 16.03
N THR A 140 10.60 21.64 15.64
CA THR A 140 10.55 22.86 16.48
C THR A 140 9.26 23.65 16.32
N GLU A 141 8.67 23.63 15.12
CA GLU A 141 7.39 24.29 14.83
C GLU A 141 6.20 23.43 15.31
N GLY A 142 6.48 22.24 15.86
CA GLY A 142 5.56 21.31 16.51
C GLY A 142 4.15 21.42 15.97
N LYS A 143 3.82 20.68 14.91
CA LYS A 143 2.50 20.69 14.24
C LYS A 143 1.39 20.95 15.27
N GLN A 144 0.96 22.20 15.39
CA GLN A 144 -0.24 22.56 16.14
C GLN A 144 -1.40 22.03 15.31
N SER A 145 -1.90 20.87 15.69
CA SER A 145 -3.09 20.23 15.11
C SER A 145 -3.57 19.24 16.18
N GLU A 146 -4.52 19.64 17.04
CA GLU A 146 -5.96 19.38 16.87
C GLU A 146 -6.30 17.90 16.67
#